data_AF-A0AAV9PFJ9-F1
#
_entry.id   AF-A0AAV9PFJ9-F1
#
_cell.length_a   1.000
_cell.length_b   1.000
_cell.length_c   1.000
_cell.angle_alpha   90.00
_cell.angle_beta   90.00
_cell.angle_gamma   90.00
#
_symmetry.space_group_name_H-M   'P 1'
#
loop_
_entity.id
_entity.type
_entity.pdbx_description
1 polymer ?
#
loop_
_entity_poly.entity_id
_entity_poly.type
_entity_poly.pdbx_seq_one_letter_code
_entity_poly.pdbx_strand_id
1 'polypeptide(L)'
;MTIAPFAAGSLNPLMDGALIGLVLIHSHLGFDSVITDYAPKWRVPKSRKALNYLRNLAFVIVGWGWYEFETNDVGLTEGIKRVWRA
;
A
#
# COMPACT_ATOMS: atom_id res chain seq x y z
N MET A 1 0.99 7.70 19.46
CA MET A 1 -0.34 7.21 19.06
C MET A 1 -0.19 5.79 18.57
N THR A 2 -0.25 4.81 19.47
CA THR A 2 -0.08 3.40 19.14
C THR A 2 -1.45 2.84 18.75
N ILE A 3 -1.62 2.44 17.48
CA ILE A 3 -2.86 1.85 16.94
C ILE A 3 -3.05 0.39 17.41
N ALA A 4 -2.03 -0.18 18.07
CA ALA A 4 -1.99 -1.55 18.55
C ALA A 4 -3.26 -2.06 19.28
N PRO A 5 -3.94 -1.30 20.16
CA PRO A 5 -5.12 -1.84 20.86
C PRO A 5 -6.37 -1.91 19.97
N PHE A 6 -6.42 -1.23 18.82
CA PHE A 6 -7.58 -1.25 17.92
C PHE A 6 -7.47 -2.31 16.82
N ALA A 7 -6.25 -2.66 16.39
CA ALA A 7 -6.01 -3.73 15.43
C ALA A 7 -6.13 -5.14 16.05
N ALA A 8 -5.95 -5.26 17.38
CA ALA A 8 -5.91 -6.55 18.07
C ALA A 8 -7.29 -7.07 18.55
N GLY A 9 -8.32 -6.22 18.58
CA GLY A 9 -9.58 -6.51 19.31
C GLY A 9 -10.86 -6.58 18.48
N SER A 10 -10.90 -6.02 17.27
CA SER A 10 -12.04 -6.17 16.36
C SER A 10 -11.55 -6.35 14.93
N LEU A 11 -11.78 -7.53 14.36
CA LEU A 11 -11.74 -7.77 12.90
C LEU A 11 -12.89 -6.97 12.28
N ASN A 12 -12.69 -5.66 12.08
CA ASN A 12 -13.66 -4.80 11.43
C ASN A 12 -13.14 -4.53 10.01
N PRO A 13 -13.84 -4.95 8.95
CA PRO A 13 -13.49 -4.65 7.57
C PRO A 13 -13.21 -3.16 7.31
N LEU A 14 -13.82 -2.25 8.09
CA LEU A 14 -13.53 -0.81 8.04
C LEU A 14 -12.11 -0.46 8.54
N MET A 15 -11.62 -1.13 9.58
CA MET A 15 -10.27 -0.92 10.11
C MET A 15 -9.23 -1.44 9.12
N ASP A 16 -9.45 -2.63 8.57
CA ASP A 16 -8.54 -3.23 7.58
C ASP A 16 -8.51 -2.38 6.31
N GLY A 17 -9.69 -1.99 5.80
CA GLY A 17 -9.80 -1.06 4.68
C GLY A 17 -9.13 0.30 4.94
N ALA A 18 -9.26 0.86 6.15
CA ALA A 18 -8.59 2.11 6.51
C ALA A 18 -7.07 1.96 6.56
N LEU A 19 -6.55 0.89 7.17
CA LEU A 19 -5.12 0.61 7.23
C LEU A 19 -4.55 0.38 5.83
N ILE A 20 -5.20 -0.42 5.01
CA ILE A 20 -4.85 -0.64 3.60
C ILE A 20 -4.81 0.68 2.84
N GLY A 21 -5.87 1.49 2.94
CA GLY A 21 -5.98 2.76 2.24
C GLY A 21 -4.86 3.73 2.65
N LEU A 22 -4.58 3.84 3.94
CA LEU A 22 -3.49 4.67 4.46
C LEU A 22 -2.13 4.20 3.95
N VAL A 23 -1.85 2.89 3.98
CA VAL A 23 -0.59 2.32 3.49
C VAL A 23 -0.45 2.53 1.97
N LEU A 24 -1.51 2.33 1.19
CA LEU A 24 -1.51 2.57 -0.26
C LEU A 24 -1.20 4.01 -0.60
N ILE A 25 -1.89 4.97 0.02
CA ILE A 25 -1.68 6.41 -0.23
C ILE A 25 -0.29 6.82 0.24
N HIS A 26 0.12 6.43 1.45
CA HIS A 26 1.44 6.74 1.99
C HIS A 26 2.56 6.21 1.09
N SER A 27 2.43 4.97 0.60
CA SER A 27 3.40 4.36 -0.31
C SER A 27 3.41 5.07 -1.67
N HIS A 28 2.25 5.44 -2.23
CA HIS A 28 2.18 6.18 -3.50
C HIS A 28 2.91 7.52 -3.41
N LEU A 29 2.69 8.28 -2.34
CA LEU A 29 3.37 9.55 -2.10
C LEU A 29 4.88 9.33 -1.87
N GLY A 30 5.26 8.33 -1.07
CA GLY A 30 6.66 7.97 -0.84
C GLY A 30 7.41 7.63 -2.11
N PHE A 31 6.82 6.85 -3.02
CA PHE A 31 7.43 6.55 -4.32
C PHE A 31 7.53 7.79 -5.23
N ASP A 32 6.60 8.74 -5.15
CA ASP A 32 6.74 10.02 -5.87
C ASP A 32 7.93 10.84 -5.36
N SER A 33 8.16 10.86 -4.04
CA SER A 33 9.35 11.47 -3.44
C SER A 33 10.64 10.79 -3.92
N VAL A 34 10.71 9.45 -3.87
CA VAL A 34 11.87 8.68 -4.35
C VAL A 34 12.18 8.98 -5.82
N ILE A 35 11.17 8.99 -6.69
CA ILE A 35 11.37 9.31 -8.11
C ILE A 35 11.84 10.77 -8.28
N THR A 36 11.32 11.68 -7.46
CA THR A 36 11.69 13.08 -7.52
C THR A 36 13.14 13.31 -7.15
N ASP A 37 13.60 12.69 -6.07
CA ASP A 37 14.94 12.88 -5.52
C ASP A 37 16.02 12.15 -6.34
N TYR A 38 15.73 10.94 -6.81
CA TYR A 38 16.75 10.07 -7.40
C TYR A 38 16.68 9.91 -8.92
N ALA A 39 15.58 10.30 -9.58
CA ALA A 39 15.44 10.25 -11.04
C ALA A 39 15.31 11.66 -11.65
N PRO A 40 16.41 12.43 -11.74
CA PRO A 40 16.36 13.80 -12.23
C PRO A 40 15.95 13.87 -13.71
N LYS A 41 15.01 14.78 -14.01
CA LYS A 41 14.43 14.96 -15.36
C LYS A 41 15.49 15.24 -16.44
N TRP A 42 16.55 15.97 -16.13
CA TRP A 42 17.58 16.38 -17.08
C TRP A 42 18.55 15.23 -17.46
N ARG A 43 18.74 14.24 -16.58
CA ARG A 43 19.65 13.11 -16.83
C ARG A 43 18.91 11.89 -17.37
N VAL A 44 17.76 11.58 -16.79
CA VAL A 44 17.01 10.33 -17.06
C VAL A 44 15.54 10.59 -17.39
N PRO A 45 15.21 11.47 -18.36
CA PRO A 45 13.82 11.86 -18.64
C PRO A 45 12.92 10.68 -19.02
N LYS A 46 13.44 9.73 -19.81
CA LYS A 46 12.70 8.53 -20.25
C LYS A 46 12.41 7.59 -19.07
N SER A 47 13.43 7.28 -18.27
CA SER A 47 13.28 6.41 -17.10
C SER A 47 12.36 7.04 -16.05
N ARG A 48 12.49 8.35 -15.78
CA ARG A 48 11.57 9.05 -14.87
C ARG A 48 10.12 8.97 -15.37
N LYS A 49 9.88 9.17 -16.67
CA LYS A 49 8.55 9.03 -17.26
C LYS A 49 8.00 7.62 -17.08
N ALA A 50 8.82 6.58 -17.32
CA ALA A 50 8.43 5.18 -17.10
C ALA A 50 8.10 4.91 -15.62
N LEU A 51 8.94 5.38 -14.68
CA LEU A 51 8.72 5.24 -13.24
C LEU A 51 7.44 5.92 -12.76
N ASN A 52 7.11 7.10 -13.31
CA ASN A 52 5.84 7.77 -12.99
C ASN A 52 4.63 6.94 -13.42
N TYR A 53 4.64 6.36 -14.63
CA TYR A 53 3.56 5.45 -15.06
C TYR A 53 3.52 4.19 -14.21
N LEU A 54 4.69 3.60 -13.92
CA LEU A 54 4.78 2.39 -13.11
C LEU A 54 4.21 2.62 -11.71
N ARG A 55 4.51 3.76 -11.08
CA ARG A 55 3.95 4.11 -9.77
C ARG A 55 2.41 4.16 -9.80
N ASN A 56 1.83 4.78 -10.82
CA ASN A 56 0.38 4.87 -10.97
C ASN A 56 -0.24 3.49 -11.23
N LEU A 57 0.40 2.69 -12.08
CA LEU A 57 -0.04 1.32 -12.36
C LEU A 57 0.04 0.45 -11.09
N ALA A 58 1.13 0.54 -10.34
CA ALA A 58 1.31 -0.17 -9.08
C ALA A 58 0.24 0.21 -8.06
N PHE A 59 -0.13 1.49 -7.94
CA PHE A 59 -1.21 1.93 -7.05
C PHE A 59 -2.53 1.25 -7.39
N VAL A 60 -2.88 1.17 -8.67
CA VAL A 60 -4.12 0.51 -9.12
C VAL A 60 -4.06 -1.00 -8.90
N ILE A 61 -2.98 -1.66 -9.31
CA ILE A 61 -2.85 -3.12 -9.20
C ILE A 61 -2.83 -3.57 -7.74
N VAL A 62 -2.04 -2.89 -6.89
CA VAL A 62 -1.96 -3.24 -5.46
C VAL A 62 -3.29 -2.90 -4.76
N GLY A 63 -3.94 -1.79 -5.13
CA GLY A 63 -5.29 -1.47 -4.64
C GLY A 63 -6.32 -2.55 -4.99
N TRP A 64 -6.30 -3.05 -6.23
CA TRP A 64 -7.14 -4.17 -6.64
C TRP A 64 -6.79 -5.46 -5.87
N GLY A 65 -5.51 -5.76 -5.70
CA GLY A 65 -5.07 -6.94 -4.95
C GLY A 65 -5.55 -6.93 -3.50
N TRP A 66 -5.52 -5.76 -2.84
CA TRP A 66 -6.09 -5.62 -1.50
C TRP A 66 -7.61 -5.77 -1.48
N TYR A 67 -8.32 -5.21 -2.46
CA TYR A 67 -9.76 -5.40 -2.57
C TYR A 67 -10.13 -6.89 -2.70
N GLU A 68 -9.44 -7.63 -3.57
CA GLU A 68 -9.63 -9.07 -3.72
C GLU A 68 -9.29 -9.83 -2.43
N PHE A 69 -8.19 -9.46 -1.76
CA PHE A 69 -7.77 -10.12 -0.52
C PHE A 69 -8.74 -9.89 0.65
N GLU A 70 -9.38 -8.72 0.73
CA GLU A 70 -10.40 -8.43 1.74
C GLU A 70 -11.78 -8.99 1.42
N THR A 71 -12.16 -9.05 0.15
CA THR A 71 -13.52 -9.47 -0.24
C THR A 71 -13.63 -10.96 -0.52
N ASN A 72 -12.55 -11.59 -0.98
CA ASN A 72 -12.55 -12.98 -1.46
C ASN A 72 -11.53 -13.88 -0.74
N ASP A 73 -10.76 -13.36 0.22
CA ASP A 73 -9.81 -14.12 1.04
C ASP A 73 -9.89 -13.67 2.52
N VAL A 74 -8.83 -13.90 3.30
CA VAL A 74 -8.81 -13.74 4.76
C VAL A 74 -8.69 -12.30 5.26
N GLY A 75 -8.24 -11.37 4.41
CA GLY A 75 -7.99 -9.98 4.78
C GLY A 75 -6.66 -9.73 5.50
N LEU A 76 -6.31 -8.46 5.64
CA LEU A 76 -5.01 -7.93 6.09
C LEU A 76 -4.67 -8.43 7.48
N THR A 77 -5.53 -8.19 8.47
CA THR A 77 -5.21 -8.46 9.88
C THR A 77 -5.08 -9.95 10.17
N GLU A 78 -6.02 -10.75 9.67
CA GLU A 78 -5.96 -12.21 9.77
C GLU A 78 -4.80 -12.79 8.95
N GLY A 79 -4.51 -12.24 7.77
CA GLY A 79 -3.32 -12.58 6.99
C GLY A 79 -2.03 -12.35 7.76
N ILE A 80 -1.88 -11.18 8.39
CA ILE A 80 -0.73 -10.86 9.26
C ILE A 80 -0.65 -11.84 10.43
N LYS A 81 -1.78 -12.13 11.09
CA LYS A 81 -1.83 -13.05 12.22
C LYS A 81 -1.32 -14.44 11.85
N ARG A 82 -1.76 -14.98 10.71
CA ARG A 82 -1.31 -16.28 10.18
C ARG A 82 0.18 -16.31 9.86
N VAL A 83 0.72 -15.25 9.25
CA VAL A 83 2.15 -15.13 8.95
C VAL A 83 2.98 -15.08 10.25
N TRP A 84 2.51 -14.35 11.25
CA TRP A 84 3.21 -14.17 12.52
C TRP A 84 3.12 -15.41 13.44
N ARG A 85 2.27 -16.40 13.14
CA ARG A 85 1.94 -17.53 14.03
C ARG A 85 1.37 -17.08 15.39
N ALA A 86 0.60 -16.00 15.39
CA ALA A 86 -0.12 -15.50 16.58
C ALA A 86 -1.54 -16.07 16.67
#